data_AF-A0A2D4KHX8-F1
#
_entry.id   AF-A0A2D4KHX8-F1
#
_cell.length_a   1.000
_cell.length_b   1.000
_cell.length_c   1.000
_cell.angle_alpha   90.00
_cell.angle_beta   90.00
_cell.angle_gamma   90.00
#
_symmetry.space_group_name_H-M   'P 1'
#
loop_
_entity.id
_entity.type
_entity.pdbx_description
1 polymer ?
#
loop_
_entity_poly.entity_id
_entity_poly.type
_entity_poly.pdbx_seq_one_letter_code
_entity_poly.pdbx_strand_id
1 'polypeptide(L)'
;VQKGVRQGCILSLSLFNFYINPLINLLQNPDLHPPNIAQRKIPILLYADAAAIISQTPIGLKRAITATLEFCKQNKLVLNFEKSKVVVFAKRPRLYSWKIKGYSLE
;
A
#
# COMPACT_ATOMS: atom_id res chain seq x y z
N VAL A 1 -13.51 12.76 17.19
CA VAL A 1 -13.28 12.43 15.76
C VAL A 1 -14.41 13.06 14.95
N GLN A 2 -14.14 14.04 14.08
CA GLN A 2 -15.18 14.69 13.26
C GLN A 2 -15.37 14.06 11.87
N LYS A 3 -14.45 13.18 11.45
CA LYS A 3 -14.44 12.52 10.14
C LYS A 3 -14.03 11.06 10.31
N GLY A 4 -14.91 10.16 9.90
CA GLY A 4 -14.71 8.71 10.03
C GLY A 4 -16.03 7.96 9.95
N VAL A 5 -15.94 6.65 9.82
CA VAL A 5 -17.10 5.74 9.91
C VAL A 5 -17.29 5.26 11.34
N ARG A 6 -18.52 4.85 11.70
CA ARG A 6 -18.84 4.42 13.07
C ARG A 6 -18.25 3.02 13.35
N GLN A 7 -17.33 2.91 14.30
CA GLN A 7 -16.83 1.61 14.75
C GLN A 7 -17.99 0.73 15.26
N GLY A 8 -17.95 -0.56 14.91
CA GLY A 8 -19.00 -1.53 15.25
C GLY A 8 -20.26 -1.46 14.37
N CYS A 9 -20.34 -0.52 13.41
CA CYS A 9 -21.43 -0.51 12.42
C CYS A 9 -21.09 -1.41 11.23
N ILE A 10 -22.01 -2.30 10.86
CA ILE A 10 -21.85 -3.31 9.80
C ILE A 10 -21.51 -2.69 8.42
N LEU A 11 -22.02 -1.49 8.14
CA LEU A 11 -21.79 -0.78 6.87
C LEU A 11 -20.42 -0.11 6.78
N SER A 12 -19.75 0.10 7.92
CA SER A 12 -18.52 0.89 7.97
C SER A 12 -17.37 0.26 7.20
N LEU A 13 -17.27 -1.07 7.22
CA LEU A 13 -16.26 -1.80 6.47
C LEU A 13 -16.49 -1.66 4.96
N SER A 14 -17.73 -1.80 4.49
CA SER A 14 -18.08 -1.65 3.07
C SER A 14 -17.80 -0.23 2.58
N LEU A 15 -18.17 0.79 3.37
CA LEU A 15 -17.87 2.19 3.04
C LEU A 15 -16.35 2.44 2.97
N PHE A 16 -15.58 1.87 3.90
CA PHE A 16 -14.12 1.97 3.85
C PHE A 16 -13.55 1.29 2.60
N ASN A 17 -14.03 0.09 2.24
CA ASN A 17 -13.60 -0.62 1.03
C ASN A 17 -13.87 0.21 -0.24
N PHE A 18 -15.06 0.82 -0.35
CA PHE A 18 -15.38 1.71 -1.47
C PHE A 18 -14.44 2.92 -1.52
N TYR A 19 -14.10 3.48 -0.35
CA TYR A 19 -13.24 4.64 -0.23
C TYR A 19 -11.81 4.37 -0.73
N ILE A 20 -11.25 3.20 -0.40
CA ILE A 20 -9.88 2.85 -0.77
C ILE A 20 -9.76 2.21 -2.17
N ASN A 21 -10.86 1.76 -2.77
CA ASN A 21 -10.86 1.05 -4.05
C ASN A 21 -10.07 1.73 -5.18
N PRO A 22 -10.08 3.08 -5.34
CA PRO A 22 -9.28 3.73 -6.39
C PRO A 22 -7.77 3.53 -6.25
N LEU A 23 -7.25 3.23 -5.05
CA LEU A 23 -5.85 2.88 -4.83
C LEU A 23 -5.44 1.63 -5.62
N ILE A 24 -6.33 0.64 -5.74
CA ILE A 24 -6.04 -0.61 -6.46
C ILE A 24 -5.73 -0.30 -7.93
N ASN A 25 -6.52 0.58 -8.55
CA ASN A 25 -6.34 0.99 -9.94
C ASN A 25 -5.03 1.76 -10.13
N LEU A 26 -4.68 2.65 -9.20
CA LEU A 26 -3.41 3.39 -9.21
C LEU A 26 -2.21 2.43 -9.22
N LEU A 27 -2.29 1.35 -8.45
CA LEU A 27 -1.19 0.40 -8.30
C LEU A 27 -1.12 -0.66 -9.43
N GLN A 28 -2.09 -0.72 -10.34
CA GLN A 28 -2.03 -1.62 -11.51
C GLN A 28 -1.03 -1.19 -12.59
N ASN A 29 -0.44 0.00 -12.45
CA ASN A 29 0.52 0.54 -13.41
C ASN A 29 1.73 -0.44 -13.61
N PRO A 30 2.02 -0.85 -14.86
CA PRO A 30 3.17 -1.70 -15.18
C PRO A 30 4.52 -1.18 -14.64
N ASP A 31 4.73 0.13 -14.56
CA ASP A 31 5.98 0.77 -14.09
C ASP A 31 6.28 0.53 -12.61
N LEU A 32 5.29 0.00 -11.88
CA LEU A 32 5.39 -0.41 -10.47
C LEU A 32 5.82 -1.87 -10.34
N HIS A 33 5.99 -2.59 -11.45
CA HIS A 33 6.39 -4.00 -11.52
C HIS A 33 5.54 -4.90 -10.61
N PRO A 34 4.20 -4.87 -10.72
CA PRO A 34 3.34 -5.71 -9.90
C PRO A 34 3.56 -7.20 -10.23
N PRO A 35 3.51 -8.11 -9.24
CA PRO A 35 3.52 -9.54 -9.49
C PRO A 35 2.40 -9.94 -10.44
N ASN A 36 2.70 -10.86 -11.35
CA ASN A 36 1.72 -11.45 -12.25
C ASN A 36 1.52 -12.92 -11.89
N ILE A 37 0.29 -13.29 -11.55
CA ILE A 37 -0.11 -14.66 -11.24
C ILE A 37 -1.25 -15.03 -12.18
N ALA A 38 -1.06 -16.07 -13.00
CA ALA A 38 -2.08 -16.53 -13.96
C ALA A 38 -2.69 -15.39 -14.81
N GLN A 39 -1.81 -14.54 -15.37
CA GLN A 39 -2.17 -13.35 -16.17
C GLN A 39 -2.89 -12.23 -15.41
N ARG A 40 -2.95 -12.29 -14.08
CA ARG A 40 -3.52 -11.24 -13.22
C ARG A 40 -2.42 -10.54 -12.44
N LYS A 41 -2.40 -9.21 -12.52
CA LYS A 41 -1.52 -8.36 -11.72
C LYS A 41 -2.09 -8.22 -10.31
N ILE A 42 -1.27 -8.50 -9.30
CA ILE A 42 -1.65 -8.41 -7.88
C ILE A 42 -0.71 -7.42 -7.18
N PRO A 43 -0.93 -6.11 -7.34
CA PRO A 43 -0.05 -5.09 -6.75
C PRO A 43 -0.27 -4.88 -5.24
N ILE A 44 -1.46 -5.24 -4.73
CA ILE A 44 -1.85 -4.97 -3.35
C ILE A 44 -2.83 -6.03 -2.84
N LEU A 45 -2.69 -6.40 -1.57
CA LEU A 45 -3.68 -7.16 -0.80
C LEU A 45 -4.23 -6.24 0.30
N LEU A 46 -5.55 -6.20 0.46
CA LEU A 46 -6.23 -5.31 1.40
C LEU A 46 -7.08 -6.15 2.36
N TYR A 47 -7.00 -5.83 3.65
CA TYR A 47 -7.87 -6.41 4.66
C TYR A 47 -8.18 -5.36 5.72
N ALA A 48 -9.41 -4.84 5.71
CA ALA A 48 -9.78 -3.67 6.49
C ALA A 48 -8.74 -2.56 6.31
N ASP A 49 -8.17 -2.02 7.38
CA ASP A 49 -7.15 -0.96 7.37
C ASP A 49 -5.72 -1.46 7.04
N ALA A 50 -5.51 -2.78 6.99
CA ALA A 50 -4.22 -3.36 6.65
C ALA A 50 -4.03 -3.51 5.13
N ALA A 51 -2.84 -3.17 4.64
CA ALA A 51 -2.46 -3.28 3.24
C ALA A 51 -1.08 -3.94 3.10
N ALA A 52 -0.95 -4.86 2.16
CA ALA A 52 0.33 -5.41 1.72
C ALA A 52 0.56 -5.04 0.25
N ILE A 53 1.48 -4.10 -0.01
CA ILE A 53 1.87 -3.67 -1.34
C ILE A 53 3.03 -4.54 -1.83
N ILE A 54 2.92 -5.06 -3.04
CA ILE A 54 3.87 -6.04 -3.58
C ILE A 54 4.40 -5.56 -4.92
N SER A 55 5.71 -5.66 -5.09
CA SER A 55 6.40 -5.38 -6.35
C SER A 55 7.57 -6.35 -6.53
N GLN A 56 7.87 -6.69 -7.79
CA GLN A 56 8.96 -7.58 -8.14
C GLN A 56 10.34 -6.91 -8.07
N THR A 57 10.39 -5.58 -7.96
CA THR A 57 11.66 -4.85 -7.91
C THR A 57 11.67 -3.81 -6.78
N PRO A 58 12.84 -3.51 -6.20
CA PRO A 58 12.93 -2.47 -5.17
C PRO A 58 12.48 -1.09 -5.67
N ILE A 59 12.75 -0.76 -6.93
CA ILE A 59 12.38 0.53 -7.51
C ILE A 59 10.86 0.62 -7.74
N GLY A 60 10.24 -0.48 -8.17
CA GLY A 60 8.79 -0.60 -8.30
C GLY A 60 8.10 -0.44 -6.94
N LEU A 61 8.63 -1.11 -5.90
CA LEU A 61 8.10 -0.98 -4.54
C LEU A 61 8.19 0.46 -4.01
N LYS A 62 9.33 1.15 -4.19
CA LYS A 62 9.48 2.56 -3.79
C LYS A 62 8.46 3.46 -4.48
N ARG A 63 8.23 3.27 -5.79
CA ARG A 63 7.23 4.01 -6.56
C ARG A 63 5.81 3.70 -6.06
N ALA A 64 5.50 2.44 -5.80
CA ALA A 64 4.19 2.02 -5.31
C ALA A 64 3.86 2.61 -3.92
N ILE A 65 4.82 2.59 -3.00
CA ILE A 65 4.66 3.24 -1.69
C ILE A 65 4.51 4.76 -1.85
N THR A 66 5.29 5.38 -2.75
CA THR A 66 5.19 6.83 -3.02
C THR A 66 3.82 7.23 -3.56
N ALA A 67 3.29 6.46 -4.52
CA ALA A 67 1.96 6.65 -5.07
C ALA A 67 0.86 6.46 -4.00
N THR A 68 1.02 5.46 -3.12
CA THR A 68 0.12 5.22 -1.99
C THR A 68 0.12 6.39 -1.01
N LEU A 69 1.31 6.93 -0.68
CA LEU A 69 1.43 8.10 0.19
C LEU A 69 0.73 9.34 -0.38
N GLU A 70 0.83 9.54 -1.69
CA GLU A 70 0.16 10.64 -2.38
C GLU A 70 -1.35 10.46 -2.39
N PHE A 71 -1.81 9.24 -2.68
CA PHE A 71 -3.22 8.87 -2.58
C PHE A 71 -3.76 9.14 -1.17
N CYS A 72 -3.06 8.68 -0.12
CA CYS A 72 -3.46 8.91 1.26
C CYS A 72 -3.53 10.41 1.59
N LYS A 73 -2.53 11.20 1.16
CA LYS A 73 -2.52 12.66 1.38
C LYS A 73 -3.71 13.36 0.71
N GLN A 74 -4.02 13.01 -0.54
CA GLN A 74 -5.16 13.56 -1.28
C GLN A 74 -6.50 13.19 -0.63
N ASN A 75 -6.59 11.97 -0.10
CA ASN A 75 -7.77 11.41 0.54
C ASN A 75 -7.79 11.61 2.07
N LYS A 76 -6.93 12.48 2.62
CA LYS A 76 -6.92 12.78 4.07
C LYS A 76 -6.80 11.52 4.96
N LEU A 77 -6.13 10.50 4.46
CA LEU A 77 -5.74 9.28 5.19
C LEU A 77 -4.33 9.46 5.74
N VAL A 78 -4.07 8.84 6.90
CA VAL A 78 -2.75 8.88 7.55
C VAL A 78 -2.21 7.46 7.61
N LEU A 79 -1.03 7.24 7.05
CA LEU A 79 -0.31 5.98 7.18
C LEU A 79 0.43 5.93 8.52
N ASN A 80 0.35 4.79 9.20
CA ASN A 80 1.13 4.53 10.40
C ASN A 80 2.50 3.96 10.01
N PHE A 81 3.52 4.80 9.98
CA PHE A 81 4.89 4.39 9.62
C PHE A 81 5.55 3.47 10.65
N GLU A 82 5.21 3.60 11.94
CA GLU A 82 5.75 2.73 12.99
C GLU A 82 5.34 1.27 12.79
N LYS A 83 4.08 1.06 12.34
CA LYS A 83 3.52 -0.26 12.04
C LYS A 83 3.84 -0.77 10.63
N SER A 84 4.29 0.11 9.73
CA SER A 84 4.58 -0.25 8.34
C SER A 84 6.00 -0.81 8.23
N LYS A 85 6.15 -1.98 7.62
CA LYS A 85 7.43 -2.68 7.46
C LYS A 85 7.67 -3.11 6.02
N VAL A 86 8.93 -3.25 5.61
CA VAL A 86 9.31 -3.73 4.28
C VAL A 86 10.00 -5.08 4.38
N VAL A 87 9.43 -6.08 3.72
CA VAL A 87 10.02 -7.43 3.62
C VAL A 87 10.50 -7.68 2.20
N VAL A 88 11.75 -8.11 2.05
CA VAL A 88 12.37 -8.39 0.75
C VAL A 88 12.65 -9.89 0.62
N PHE A 89 12.04 -10.53 -0.37
CA PHE A 89 12.29 -11.92 -0.72
C PHE A 89 13.32 -11.99 -1.86
N ALA A 90 14.52 -12.45 -1.58
CA ALA A 90 15.59 -12.60 -2.57
C ALA A 90 16.50 -13.79 -2.25
N LYS A 91 16.99 -14.50 -3.28
CA LYS A 91 17.99 -15.57 -3.10
C LYS A 91 19.29 -15.08 -2.45
N ARG A 92 19.65 -13.81 -2.71
CA ARG A 92 20.79 -13.12 -2.09
C ARG A 92 20.29 -11.80 -1.52
N PRO A 93 19.93 -11.77 -0.22
CA PRO A 93 19.43 -10.55 0.40
C PRO A 93 20.52 -9.48 0.41
N ARG A 94 20.17 -8.27 -0.01
CA ARG A 94 20.98 -7.08 0.20
C ARG A 94 20.31 -6.24 1.28
N LEU A 95 21.10 -5.70 2.19
CA LEU A 95 20.61 -4.71 3.14
C LEU A 95 20.25 -3.44 2.37
N TYR A 96 18.95 -3.15 2.30
CA TYR A 96 18.44 -1.91 1.75
C TYR A 96 17.96 -1.02 2.90
N SER A 97 18.48 0.21 2.97
CA SER A 97 17.84 1.24 3.79
C SER A 97 16.63 1.77 3.02
N TRP A 98 15.44 1.55 3.58
CA TRP A 98 14.19 2.04 3.00
C TRP A 98 13.84 3.38 3.62
N LYS A 99 14.17 4.45 2.89
CA LYS A 99 13.76 5.82 3.24
C LYS A 99 12.83 6.36 2.17
N ILE A 100 11.65 6.81 2.58
CA ILE A 100 10.62 7.33 1.68
C ILE A 100 10.08 8.63 2.26
N LYS A 101 10.26 9.74 1.54
CA LYS A 101 9.81 11.09 1.94
C LYS A 101 10.20 11.48 3.38
N GLY A 102 11.40 11.08 3.81
CA GLY A 102 11.93 11.35 5.16
C GLY A 102 11.56 10.32 6.23
N TYR A 103 10.62 9.42 5.96
CA TYR A 103 10.28 8.31 6.85
C TYR A 103 11.19 7.12 6.59
N SER A 104 11.71 6.52 7.66
CA SER A 104 12.41 5.24 7.58
C SER A 104 11.40 4.12 7.78
N LEU A 105 11.40 3.16 6.85
CA LEU A 105 10.68 1.91 6.99
C LEU A 105 11.70 0.83 7.33
N GLU A 106 11.40 0.05 8.36
CA GLU A 106 12.23 -1.09 8.77
C GLU A 106 11.82 -2.36 8.04
#